data_AF-A0A1A7KJ76-F1
#
_entry.id   AF-A0A1A7KJ76-F1
#
_cell.length_a   1.000
_cell.length_b   1.000
_cell.length_c   1.000
_cell.angle_alpha   90.00
_cell.angle_beta   90.00
_cell.angle_gamma   90.00
#
_symmetry.space_group_name_H-M   'P 1'
#
loop_
_entity.id
_entity.type
_entity.pdbx_description
1 polymer ?
#
loop_
_entity_poly.entity_id
_entity_poly.type
_entity_poly.pdbx_seq_one_letter_code
_entity_poly.pdbx_strand_id
1 'polypeptide(L)'
;MKIRYCWRCKMDVPMLDSEEGKIASKLLTEGFQEAVKQRKAPDFRKLLDYYKEITGYEETNHNAIMHHFIDMYGPDCENCGKPYRTETAAFCPKCGNRRKV
;
A
#
# COMPACT_ATOMS: atom_id res chain seq x y z
N MET A 1 8.10 -6.69 -3.56
CA MET A 1 6.76 -7.04 -3.00
C MET A 1 6.76 -8.10 -1.87
N LYS A 2 5.83 -8.03 -0.89
CA LYS A 2 5.42 -9.16 -0.01
C LYS A 2 3.92 -9.10 0.37
N ILE A 3 3.29 -10.25 0.68
CA ILE A 3 1.91 -10.27 1.21
C ILE A 3 1.92 -9.83 2.69
N ARG A 4 1.08 -8.84 3.04
CA ARG A 4 0.92 -8.32 4.41
C ARG A 4 -0.50 -7.83 4.66
N TYR A 5 -0.87 -7.72 5.92
CA TYR A 5 -2.18 -7.20 6.32
C TYR A 5 -2.24 -5.68 6.21
N CYS A 6 -3.14 -5.17 5.36
CA CYS A 6 -3.45 -3.75 5.31
C CYS A 6 -4.48 -3.38 6.37
N TRP A 7 -4.13 -2.47 7.27
CA TRP A 7 -5.04 -2.00 8.32
C TRP A 7 -6.28 -1.25 7.80
N ARG A 8 -6.19 -0.64 6.61
CA ARG A 8 -7.30 0.07 5.96
C ARG A 8 -8.25 -0.90 5.25
N CYS A 9 -7.72 -1.86 4.50
CA CYS A 9 -8.53 -2.89 3.82
C CYS A 9 -9.05 -3.99 4.75
N LYS A 10 -8.40 -4.19 5.91
CA LYS A 10 -8.69 -5.27 6.86
C LYS A 10 -8.50 -6.68 6.28
N MET A 11 -7.56 -6.85 5.36
CA MET A 11 -7.21 -8.11 4.74
C MET A 11 -5.72 -8.16 4.37
N ASP A 12 -5.23 -9.35 4.08
CA ASP A 12 -3.89 -9.55 3.54
C ASP A 12 -3.88 -9.18 2.04
N VAL A 13 -2.92 -8.36 1.63
CA VAL A 13 -2.76 -7.83 0.26
C VAL A 13 -1.29 -7.87 -0.15
N PRO A 14 -0.98 -7.96 -1.45
CA PRO A 14 0.38 -7.74 -1.90
C PRO A 14 0.79 -6.29 -1.67
N MET A 15 1.82 -6.09 -0.86
CA MET A 15 2.40 -4.78 -0.60
C MET A 15 3.68 -4.57 -1.39
N LEU A 16 3.76 -3.41 -2.01
CA LEU A 16 4.87 -2.93 -2.81
C LEU A 16 6.08 -2.61 -1.95
N ASP A 17 7.28 -2.95 -2.42
CA ASP A 17 8.52 -2.43 -1.86
C ASP A 17 8.78 -0.97 -2.25
N SER A 18 9.90 -0.42 -1.77
CA SER A 18 10.28 0.98 -2.00
C SER A 18 10.31 1.34 -3.49
N GLU A 19 10.90 0.49 -4.34
CA GLU A 19 11.04 0.82 -5.76
C GLU A 19 9.72 0.66 -6.49
N GLU A 20 8.99 -0.41 -6.20
CA GLU A 20 7.64 -0.64 -6.74
C GLU A 20 6.67 0.51 -6.35
N GLY A 21 6.75 0.98 -5.10
CA GLY A 21 5.92 2.05 -4.55
C GLY A 21 6.25 3.44 -5.10
N LYS A 22 7.52 3.71 -5.42
CA LYS A 22 7.92 4.94 -6.14
C LYS A 22 7.28 5.01 -7.53
N ILE A 23 7.28 3.90 -8.27
CA ILE A 23 6.63 3.82 -9.58
C ILE A 23 5.11 4.02 -9.44
N ALA A 24 4.47 3.36 -8.46
CA ALA A 24 3.05 3.54 -8.20
C ALA A 24 2.68 5.01 -7.88
N SER A 25 3.49 5.69 -7.05
CA SER A 25 3.30 7.10 -6.69
C SER A 25 3.47 8.03 -7.89
N LYS A 26 4.42 7.72 -8.77
CA LYS A 26 4.61 8.44 -10.04
C LYS A 26 3.39 8.29 -10.94
N LEU A 27 2.89 7.07 -11.14
CA LEU A 27 1.70 6.81 -11.96
C LEU A 27 0.44 7.48 -11.41
N LEU A 28 0.28 7.52 -10.07
CA LEU A 28 -0.79 8.31 -9.44
C LEU A 28 -0.69 9.79 -9.83
N THR A 29 0.52 10.36 -9.72
CA THR A 29 0.79 11.76 -10.03
C THR A 29 0.52 12.06 -11.51
N GLU A 30 0.95 11.17 -12.41
CA GLU A 30 0.69 11.26 -13.85
C GLU A 30 -0.82 11.28 -14.14
N GLY A 31 -1.62 10.43 -13.49
CA GLY A 31 -3.08 10.41 -13.67
C GLY A 31 -3.74 11.75 -13.33
N PHE A 32 -3.30 12.41 -12.26
CA PHE A 32 -3.76 13.76 -11.92
C PHE A 32 -3.26 14.84 -12.89
N GLN A 33 -1.98 14.79 -13.29
CA GLN A 33 -1.40 15.76 -14.22
C GLN A 33 -2.06 15.69 -15.60
N GLU A 34 -2.32 14.49 -16.11
CA GLU A 34 -3.03 14.27 -17.37
C GLU A 34 -4.47 14.78 -17.29
N ALA A 35 -5.16 14.58 -16.16
CA ALA A 35 -6.50 15.12 -15.91
C ALA A 35 -6.55 16.66 -16.05
N VAL A 36 -5.59 17.34 -15.41
CA VAL A 36 -5.47 18.81 -15.46
C VAL A 36 -5.17 19.27 -16.89
N LYS A 37 -4.20 18.64 -17.56
CA LYS A 37 -3.81 18.99 -18.94
C LYS A 37 -4.96 18.81 -19.93
N GLN A 38 -5.73 17.74 -19.78
CA GLN A 38 -6.84 17.41 -20.68
C GLN A 38 -8.19 18.01 -20.25
N ARG A 39 -8.26 18.65 -19.08
CA ARG A 39 -9.49 19.16 -18.44
C ARG A 39 -10.58 18.07 -18.34
N LYS A 40 -10.19 16.89 -17.89
CA LYS A 40 -11.06 15.71 -17.73
C LYS A 40 -10.93 15.13 -16.32
N ALA A 41 -11.80 14.17 -15.99
CA ALA A 41 -11.64 13.37 -14.80
C ALA A 41 -10.30 12.60 -14.84
N PRO A 42 -9.61 12.40 -13.69
CA PRO A 42 -8.42 11.58 -13.62
C PRO A 42 -8.67 10.14 -14.07
N ASP A 43 -7.70 9.60 -14.81
CA ASP A 43 -7.68 8.21 -15.23
C ASP A 43 -6.48 7.53 -14.58
N PHE A 44 -6.76 6.48 -13.79
CA PHE A 44 -5.75 5.75 -13.04
C PHE A 44 -5.52 4.34 -13.57
N ARG A 45 -6.00 4.01 -14.78
CA ARG A 45 -5.81 2.67 -15.38
C ARG A 45 -4.34 2.25 -15.40
N LYS A 46 -3.42 3.14 -15.77
CA LYS A 46 -1.97 2.85 -15.74
C LYS A 46 -1.48 2.36 -14.38
N LEU A 47 -1.96 2.95 -13.29
CA LEU A 47 -1.60 2.55 -11.92
C LEU A 47 -2.23 1.20 -11.54
N LEU A 48 -3.52 1.01 -11.87
CA LEU A 48 -4.23 -0.25 -11.60
C LEU A 48 -3.60 -1.42 -12.40
N ASP A 49 -3.32 -1.20 -13.67
CA ASP A 49 -2.70 -2.18 -14.57
C ASP A 49 -1.30 -2.53 -14.09
N TYR A 50 -0.48 -1.53 -13.74
CA TYR A 50 0.85 -1.75 -13.16
C TYR A 50 0.78 -2.60 -11.88
N TYR A 51 -0.11 -2.26 -10.95
CA TYR A 51 -0.27 -3.03 -9.71
C TYR A 51 -0.70 -4.47 -9.99
N LYS A 52 -1.64 -4.67 -10.92
CA LYS A 52 -2.10 -6.00 -11.34
C LYS A 52 -0.97 -6.80 -12.00
N GLU A 53 -0.17 -6.18 -12.85
CA GLU A 53 0.94 -6.83 -13.56
C GLU A 53 1.99 -7.38 -12.60
N ILE A 54 2.42 -6.57 -11.62
CA ILE A 54 3.51 -6.96 -10.71
C ILE A 54 3.05 -7.82 -9.54
N THR A 55 1.77 -7.73 -9.14
CA THR A 55 1.25 -8.46 -7.96
C THR A 55 0.34 -9.63 -8.30
N GLY A 56 -0.22 -9.67 -9.52
CA GLY A 56 -1.30 -10.58 -9.90
C GLY A 56 -2.65 -10.28 -9.24
N TYR A 57 -2.74 -9.27 -8.37
CA TYR A 57 -3.95 -8.89 -7.65
C TYR A 57 -4.68 -7.76 -8.37
N GLU A 58 -5.99 -7.93 -8.58
CA GLU A 58 -6.83 -6.93 -9.21
C GLU A 58 -7.36 -5.94 -8.15
N GLU A 59 -6.74 -4.77 -8.08
CA GLU A 59 -7.27 -3.63 -7.33
C GLU A 59 -8.13 -2.76 -8.26
N THR A 60 -9.23 -2.22 -7.73
CA THR A 60 -10.17 -1.38 -8.49
C THR A 60 -10.16 0.08 -8.01
N ASN A 61 -9.62 0.32 -6.81
CA ASN A 61 -9.51 1.62 -6.21
C ASN A 61 -8.04 2.05 -6.13
N HIS A 62 -7.65 3.01 -6.96
CA HIS A 62 -6.29 3.56 -6.97
C HIS A 62 -5.82 4.08 -5.60
N ASN A 63 -6.75 4.58 -4.76
CA ASN A 63 -6.42 5.06 -3.42
C ASN A 63 -6.00 3.92 -2.49
N ALA A 64 -6.46 2.69 -2.74
CA ALA A 64 -6.09 1.53 -1.94
C ALA A 64 -4.60 1.19 -2.10
N ILE A 65 -4.09 1.28 -3.34
CA ILE A 65 -2.68 1.03 -3.66
C ILE A 65 -1.76 1.94 -2.84
N MET A 66 -2.18 3.18 -2.55
CA MET A 66 -1.40 4.15 -1.77
C MET A 66 -1.23 3.78 -0.29
N HIS A 67 -1.87 2.71 0.18
CA HIS A 67 -1.60 2.12 1.48
C HIS A 67 -1.22 0.64 1.42
N HIS A 68 -0.79 0.18 0.25
CA HIS A 68 -0.21 -1.13 0.03
C HIS A 68 1.32 -1.03 -0.10
N PHE A 69 1.98 -0.17 0.65
CA PHE A 69 3.45 -0.03 0.63
C PHE A 69 4.01 -0.64 1.91
N ILE A 70 5.06 -1.45 1.79
CA ILE A 70 5.70 -2.13 2.92
C ILE A 70 6.19 -1.11 3.94
N ASP A 71 6.83 -0.05 3.46
CA ASP A 71 7.51 0.97 4.28
C ASP A 71 6.53 1.87 5.05
N MET A 72 5.23 1.80 4.75
CA MET A 72 4.21 2.49 5.55
C MET A 72 3.94 1.81 6.89
N TYR A 73 4.40 0.58 7.07
CA TYR A 73 4.13 -0.24 8.23
C TYR A 73 5.42 -0.62 8.94
N GLY A 74 5.33 -0.79 10.26
CA GLY A 74 6.46 -1.32 11.03
C GLY A 74 6.72 -2.80 10.76
N PRO A 75 7.64 -3.44 11.49
CA PRO A 75 7.86 -4.88 11.39
C PRO A 75 6.63 -5.68 11.78
N ASP A 76 6.64 -6.98 11.49
CA ASP A 76 5.56 -7.88 11.87
C ASP A 76 5.58 -8.16 13.37
N CYS A 77 4.39 -8.25 13.97
CA CYS A 77 4.26 -8.56 15.38
C CYS A 77 4.74 -9.96 15.69
N GLU A 78 5.65 -10.07 16.66
CA GLU A 78 6.25 -11.32 17.13
C GLU A 78 5.21 -12.30 17.70
N ASN A 79 4.05 -11.81 18.14
CA ASN A 79 2.98 -12.64 18.71
C ASN A 79 1.93 -13.09 17.67
N CYS A 80 1.57 -12.23 16.71
CA CYS A 80 0.44 -12.53 15.80
C CYS A 80 0.77 -12.41 14.30
N GLY A 81 2.00 -12.07 13.94
CA GLY A 81 2.46 -11.91 12.57
C GLY A 81 1.89 -10.69 11.81
N LYS A 82 0.94 -9.95 12.36
CA LYS A 82 0.39 -8.75 11.72
C LYS A 82 1.33 -7.55 11.89
N PRO A 83 1.50 -6.69 10.86
CA PRO A 83 2.40 -5.56 10.92
C PRO A 83 1.98 -4.54 11.96
N TYR A 84 2.95 -3.98 12.68
CA TYR A 84 2.74 -2.76 13.46
C TYR A 84 2.33 -1.60 12.54
N ARG A 85 1.50 -0.67 13.06
CA ARG A 85 0.93 0.42 12.22
C ARG A 85 1.98 1.38 11.66
N THR A 86 3.10 1.53 12.35
CA THR A 86 4.24 2.35 11.94
C THR A 86 5.53 1.71 12.44
N GLU A 87 6.67 2.16 11.91
CA GLU A 87 7.99 1.69 12.34
C GLU A 87 8.27 1.96 13.82
N THR A 88 7.67 2.97 14.44
CA THR A 88 7.88 3.33 15.85
C THR A 88 6.77 2.83 16.78
N ALA A 89 5.78 2.08 16.28
CA ALA A 89 4.67 1.63 17.10
C ALA A 89 5.10 0.53 18.07
N ALA A 90 4.97 0.80 19.38
CA ALA A 90 5.19 -0.19 20.43
C ALA A 90 4.01 -1.18 20.59
N PHE A 91 2.78 -0.80 20.19
CA PHE A 91 1.56 -1.56 20.46
C PHE A 91 0.96 -2.20 19.20
N CYS A 92 0.62 -3.48 19.27
CA CYS A 92 -0.02 -4.23 18.20
C CYS A 92 -1.55 -4.09 18.29
N PRO A 93 -2.23 -3.47 17.30
CA PRO A 93 -3.68 -3.29 17.34
C PRO A 93 -4.48 -4.59 17.16
N LYS A 94 -3.86 -5.68 16.72
CA LYS A 94 -4.56 -6.96 16.45
C LYS A 94 -4.71 -7.77 17.73
N CYS A 95 -3.62 -7.93 18.48
CA CYS A 95 -3.54 -8.86 19.61
C CYS A 95 -3.17 -8.20 20.94
N GLY A 96 -2.85 -6.90 20.94
CA GLY A 96 -2.48 -6.16 22.15
C GLY A 96 -1.01 -6.29 22.57
N ASN A 97 -0.18 -7.06 21.83
CA ASN A 97 1.23 -7.22 22.15
C ASN A 97 1.98 -5.88 22.20
N ARG A 98 2.94 -5.76 23.12
CA ARG A 98 3.79 -4.57 23.26
C ARG A 98 5.26 -4.94 23.04
N ARG A 99 5.87 -4.39 22.00
CA ARG A 99 7.31 -4.53 21.74
C ARG A 99 8.09 -3.37 22.35
N LYS A 100 9.37 -3.61 22.60
CA LYS A 100 10.33 -2.54 22.90
C LYS A 100 10.75 -1.90 21.57
N VAL A 101 10.77 -0.57 21.52
CA VAL A 101 11.17 0.27 20.37
C VAL A 101 12.27 1.22 20.80
#